data_AF-A0A3S3RTB7-F1
#
_entry.id   AF-A0A3S3RTB7-F1
#
_cell.length_a   1.000
_cell.length_b   1.000
_cell.length_c   1.000
_cell.angle_alpha   90.00
_cell.angle_beta   90.00
_cell.angle_gamma   90.00
#
_symmetry.space_group_name_H-M   'P 1'
#
loop_
_entity.id
_entity.type
_entity.pdbx_description
1 polymer ?
#
loop_
_entity_poly.entity_id
_entity_poly.type
_entity_poly.pdbx_seq_one_letter_code
_entity_poly.pdbx_strand_id
1 'polypeptide(L)' 'MLCSASDPAALNEAARLLRQGGLIAFPTETSYGLGVDPFNVEALERLFAVKQRQPDKPVLVLVAEQAQVTE' A
#
# COMPACT_ATOMS: atom_id res chain seq x y z
N MET A 1 13.44 -1.55 4.03
CA MET A 1 13.72 -0.72 5.21
C MET A 1 12.74 -1.14 6.29
N LEU A 2 13.21 -1.44 7.50
CA LEU A 2 12.34 -1.75 8.64
C LEU A 2 12.29 -0.52 9.53
N CYS A 3 11.09 -0.05 9.83
CA CYS A 3 10.86 1.15 10.62
C CYS A 3 9.74 0.91 11.63
N SER A 4 9.73 1.69 12.72
CA SER A 4 8.62 1.68 13.66
C SER A 4 7.38 2.32 13.02
N ALA A 5 6.23 1.67 13.10
CA ALA A 5 4.96 2.23 12.64
C ALA A 5 4.43 3.39 13.51
N SER A 6 5.04 3.63 14.66
CA SER A 6 4.69 4.75 15.56
C SER A 6 5.62 5.97 15.42
N ASP A 7 6.67 5.88 14.60
CA ASP A 7 7.61 6.97 14.39
C ASP A 7 7.12 7.89 13.25
N PRO A 8 6.85 9.18 13.50
CA PRO A 8 6.43 10.12 12.47
C PRO A 8 7.40 10.22 11.29
N ALA A 9 8.71 10.10 11.51
CA ALA A 9 9.71 10.16 10.44
C ALA A 9 9.59 8.93 9.52
N ALA A 10 9.36 7.76 10.11
CA ALA A 10 9.12 6.52 9.38
C ALA A 10 7.84 6.58 8.55
N LEU A 11 6.76 7.14 9.11
CA LEU A 11 5.49 7.31 8.39
C LEU A 11 5.63 8.26 7.20
N ASN A 12 6.35 9.37 7.37
CA ASN A 12 6.63 10.32 6.29
C ASN A 12 7.45 9.66 5.18
N GLU A 13 8.45 8.85 5.53
CA GLU A 13 9.26 8.12 4.57
C GLU A 13 8.45 7.06 3.82
N ALA A 14 7.59 6.29 4.52
CA ALA A 14 6.69 5.33 3.90
C ALA A 14 5.72 6.01 2.92
N ALA A 15 5.15 7.16 3.30
CA ALA A 15 4.30 7.95 2.42
C ALA A 15 5.06 8.49 1.20
N ARG A 16 6.33 8.89 1.38
CA ARG A 16 7.22 9.30 0.28
C ARG A 16 7.47 8.14 -0.69
N LEU A 17 7.77 6.94 -0.18
CA LEU A 17 7.99 5.74 -0.98
C LEU A 17 6.74 5.35 -1.77
N LEU A 18 5.55 5.37 -1.15
CA LEU A 18 4.29 5.11 -1.83
C LEU A 18 4.06 6.05 -3.02
N ARG A 19 4.23 7.37 -2.81
CA ARG A 19 4.08 8.39 -3.87
C ARG A 19 5.08 8.23 -5.02
N GLN A 20 6.19 7.53 -4.79
CA GLN A 20 7.20 7.22 -5.81
C GLN A 20 6.95 5.87 -6.51
N GLY A 21 5.80 5.23 -6.28
CA GLY A 21 5.49 3.90 -6.83
C GLY A 21 6.19 2.76 -6.10
N GLY A 22 6.65 3.02 -4.88
CA GLY A 22 7.22 2.01 -3.99
C GLY A 22 6.16 1.10 -3.38
N LEU A 23 6.60 -0.10 -2.98
CA LEU A 23 5.79 -1.09 -2.28
C LEU A 23 6.18 -1.11 -0.80
N ILE A 24 5.18 -1.03 0.08
CA ILE A 24 5.37 -1.05 1.53
C ILE A 24 4.69 -2.26 2.15
N ALA A 25 5.23 -2.71 3.28
CA ALA A 25 4.55 -3.62 4.20
C ALA A 25 4.11 -2.83 5.44
N PHE A 26 2.88 -3.01 5.90
CA PHE A 26 2.37 -2.35 7.10
C PHE A 26 1.64 -3.35 8.01
N PRO A 27 1.71 -3.18 9.33
CA PRO A 27 1.03 -4.08 10.27
C PRO A 27 -0.48 -3.86 10.21
N THR A 28 -1.24 -4.94 10.39
CA THR A 28 -2.67 -4.90 10.75
C THR A 28 -2.87 -5.74 12.01
N GLU A 29 -4.11 -5.83 12.51
CA GLU A 29 -4.43 -6.66 13.68
C GLU A 29 -4.07 -8.14 13.47
N THR A 30 -4.28 -8.67 12.27
CA THR A 30 -4.21 -10.12 12.01
C THR A 30 -3.04 -10.54 11.13
N SER A 31 -2.52 -9.66 10.28
CA SER A 31 -1.44 -9.96 9.33
C SER A 31 -0.77 -8.69 8.83
N TYR A 32 0.36 -8.81 8.13
CA TYR A 32 0.94 -7.66 7.43
C TYR A 32 0.24 -7.46 6.08
N GLY A 33 -0.15 -6.22 5.81
CA GLY A 33 -0.61 -5.79 4.49
C GLY A 33 0.56 -5.41 3.60
N LEU A 34 0.43 -5.66 2.29
CA LEU A 34 1.29 -5.08 1.26
C LEU A 34 0.50 -4.01 0.51
N GLY A 35 1.05 -2.80 0.45
CA GLY A 35 0.40 -1.62 -0.11
C GLY A 35 1.26 -0.92 -1.15
N VAL A 36 0.57 -0.36 -2.14
CA VAL A 36 1.10 0.51 -3.20
C VAL A 36 0.10 1.65 -3.42
N ASP A 37 0.50 2.69 -4.16
CA ASP A 37 -0.43 3.71 -4.63
C ASP A 37 -1.46 3.08 -5.61
N PRO A 38 -2.77 3.11 -5.32
CA PRO A 38 -3.78 2.49 -6.18
C PRO A 38 -3.95 3.18 -7.54
N PHE A 39 -3.45 4.41 -7.70
CA PHE A 39 -3.50 5.14 -8.97
C PHE A 39 -2.24 4.92 -9.83
N ASN A 40 -1.24 4.21 -9.31
CA ASN A 40 -0.03 3.88 -10.04
C ASN A 40 -0.10 2.46 -10.60
N VAL A 41 -0.37 2.36 -11.91
CA VAL A 41 -0.52 1.07 -12.62
C VAL A 41 0.74 0.20 -12.50
N GLU A 42 1.94 0.77 -12.64
CA GLU A 42 3.19 0.01 -12.54
C GLU A 42 3.40 -0.55 -11.12
N ALA A 43 3.03 0.22 -10.10
CA ALA A 43 3.11 -0.24 -8.71
C ALA A 43 2.09 -1.36 -8.43
N LEU A 44 0.88 -1.28 -9.01
CA LEU A 44 -0.11 -2.35 -8.96
C LEU A 44 0.42 -3.64 -9.62
N GLU A 45 0.98 -3.56 -10.82
CA GLU A 45 1.57 -4.73 -11.49
C GLU A 45 2.63 -5.42 -10.62
N ARG A 46 3.51 -4.63 -9.99
CA ARG A 46 4.49 -5.14 -9.02
C ARG A 46 3.83 -5.81 -7.81
N LEU A 47 2.76 -5.22 -7.27
CA LEU A 47 2.00 -5.82 -6.15
C LEU A 47 1.40 -7.17 -6.55
N PHE A 48 0.78 -7.27 -7.72
CA PHE A 48 0.21 -8.53 -8.23
C PHE A 48 1.28 -9.59 -8.45
N ALA A 49 2.42 -9.22 -9.04
CA ALA A 49 3.57 -10.11 -9.24
C ALA A 49 4.13 -10.64 -7.91
N VAL A 50 4.35 -9.77 -6.93
CA VAL A 50 4.87 -10.15 -5.60
C VAL A 50 3.89 -11.06 -4.85
N LYS A 51 2.58 -10.79 -4.93
CA LYS A 51 1.55 -11.62 -4.29
C LYS A 51 1.23 -12.90 -5.07
N GLN A 52 1.82 -13.08 -6.26
CA GLN A 52 1.47 -14.15 -7.20
C GLN A 52 -0.05 -14.23 -7.42
N ARG A 53 -0.70 -13.06 -7.49
CA ARG A 53 -2.16 -12.94 -7.58
C ARG A 53 -2.56 -12.96 -9.04
N GLN A 54 -3.60 -13.72 -9.37
CA GLN A 54 -4.18 -13.68 -10.71
C GLN A 54 -4.79 -12.29 -10.99
N PRO A 55 -4.66 -11.73 -12.20
CA PRO A 55 -5.07 -10.35 -12.50
C PRO A 55 -6.58 -10.09 -12.34
N ASP A 56 -7.39 -11.12 -12.46
CA ASP A 56 -8.85 -11.11 -12.35
C ASP A 56 -9.35 -11.04 -10.89
N LYS A 57 -8.46 -11.20 -9.90
CA LYS A 57 -8.84 -11.16 -8.49
C LYS A 57 -8.72 -9.74 -7.93
N PRO A 58 -9.84 -9.09 -7.53
CA PRO A 58 -9.81 -7.71 -7.05
C PRO A 58 -8.93 -7.57 -5.80
N VAL A 59 -8.34 -6.40 -5.63
CA VAL A 59 -7.56 -6.03 -4.44
C VAL A 59 -8.33 -4.99 -3.61
N LEU A 60 -8.04 -4.94 -2.31
CA LEU A 60 -8.65 -3.95 -1.43
C LEU A 60 -8.01 -2.58 -1.66
N VAL A 61 -8.83 -1.54 -1.75
CA VAL A 61 -8.40 -0.15 -1.67
C VAL A 61 -8.62 0.32 -0.24
N LEU A 62 -7.57 0.81 0.41
CA LEU A 62 -7.64 1.32 1.78
C LEU A 62 -7.82 2.83 1.74
N VAL A 63 -8.85 3.30 2.45
CA VAL A 63 -9.14 4.73 2.64
C VAL A 63 -9.12 5.05 4.12
N ALA A 64 -8.70 6.26 4.47
CA ALA A 64 -8.72 6.78 5.83
C ALA A 64 -10.10 7.35 6.20
N GLU A 65 -10.82 7.89 5.21
CA GLU A 65 -12.12 8.52 5.41
C GLU A 65 -13.08 8.25 4.25
N GLN A 66 -14.39 8.33 4.53
CA GLN A 66 -15.45 8.03 3.56
C GLN A 66 -15.41 8.96 2.34
N ALA A 67 -14.95 10.21 2.52
CA ALA A 67 -14.85 11.20 1.44
C ALA A 67 -13.95 10.74 0.26
N GLN A 68 -13.04 9.79 0.51
CA GLN A 68 -12.15 9.23 -0.51
C GLN A 68 -12.82 8.17 -1.41
N VAL A 69 -14.04 7.73 -1.09
CA VAL A 69 -14.80 6.71 -1.86
C VAL A 69 -15.83 7.36 -2.79
N THR A 70 -16.05 8.66 -2.64
CA THR A 70 -17.12 9.40 -3.34
C THR A 70 -16.80 9.83 -4.77
N GLU A 71 -15.85 9.18 -5.44
CA GLU A 71 -15.56 9.39 -6.88
C GLU A 71 -15.91 8.16 -7.73
#